data_AF-A0A2N8TRF0-F1
#
_entry.id   AF-A0A2N8TRF0-F1
#
_cell.length_a   1.000
_cell.length_b   1.000
_cell.length_c   1.000
_cell.angle_alpha   90.00
_cell.angle_beta   90.00
_cell.angle_gamma   90.00
#
_symmetry.space_group_name_H-M   'P 1'
#
loop_
_entity.id
_entity.type
_entity.pdbx_description
1 polymer ?
#
loop_
_entity_poly.entity_id
_entity_poly.type
_entity_poly.pdbx_seq_one_letter_code
_entity_poly.pdbx_strand_id
1 'polypeptide(L)'
;MLPEGIVRELAGVGRILGNHLVLDLGDGTYAAYAHLQRGSLIVREGDRVRAGQPIARCGNSGNSSEPHLHFQLMDGPDPDAARGVPFTWQGIGVPRNGETFQVPSASAALG
;
A
#
# COMPACT_ATOMS: atom_id res chain seq x y z
N MET A 1 -13.58 26.64 6.84
CA MET A 1 -12.82 25.39 7.06
C MET A 1 -13.86 24.36 7.45
N LEU A 2 -14.25 23.49 6.51
CA LEU A 2 -15.43 22.65 6.64
C LEU A 2 -15.20 21.46 7.61
N PRO A 3 -16.27 20.85 8.16
CA PRO A 3 -16.25 19.73 9.12
C PRO A 3 -15.58 18.43 8.64
N GLU A 4 -14.91 18.44 7.48
CA GLU A 4 -14.35 17.28 6.79
C GLU A 4 -13.31 16.52 7.64
N GLY A 5 -12.59 17.22 8.52
CA GLY A 5 -11.63 16.61 9.44
C GLY A 5 -12.28 15.64 10.44
N ILE A 6 -13.42 16.02 11.01
CA ILE A 6 -14.12 15.23 12.04
C ILE A 6 -14.80 14.00 11.41
N VAL A 7 -15.29 14.11 10.17
CA VAL A 7 -15.91 12.97 9.46
C VAL A 7 -14.87 11.91 9.07
N ARG A 8 -13.63 12.32 8.78
CA ARG A 8 -12.51 11.40 8.51
C ARG A 8 -12.13 10.59 9.75
N GLU A 9 -12.14 11.23 10.92
CA GLU A 9 -11.78 10.63 12.21
C GLU A 9 -12.84 9.61 12.69
N LEU A 10 -14.13 9.88 12.45
CA LEU A 10 -15.24 9.02 12.88
C LEU A 10 -15.50 7.79 11.99
N ALA A 11 -14.97 7.76 10.77
CA ALA A 11 -15.30 6.72 9.79
C ALA A 11 -14.28 5.57 9.72
N GLY A 12 -13.20 5.63 10.49
CA GLY A 12 -12.11 4.65 10.54
C GLY A 12 -11.19 4.69 9.31
N VAL A 13 -9.94 4.24 9.48
CA VAL A 13 -8.94 4.19 8.40
C VAL A 13 -9.40 3.41 7.19
N GLY A 14 -10.29 2.42 7.35
CA GLY A 14 -10.90 1.70 6.23
C GLY A 14 -11.59 2.60 5.20
N ARG A 15 -12.22 3.71 5.61
CA ARG A 15 -12.84 4.67 4.67
C ARG A 15 -11.80 5.52 3.94
N ILE A 16 -10.66 5.79 4.57
CA ILE A 16 -9.54 6.53 4.00
C ILE A 16 -8.81 5.64 2.98
N LEU A 17 -8.42 4.43 3.39
CA LEU A 17 -7.68 3.50 2.55
C LEU A 17 -8.53 2.93 1.40
N GLY A 18 -9.84 2.81 1.58
CA GLY A 18 -10.72 2.18 0.60
C GLY A 18 -10.54 0.67 0.55
N ASN A 19 -10.57 0.09 -0.65
CA ASN A 19 -10.20 -1.31 -0.83
C ASN A 19 -8.70 -1.44 -0.64
N HIS A 20 -8.28 -2.23 0.33
CA HIS A 20 -6.89 -2.33 0.76
C HIS A 20 -6.58 -3.75 1.22
N LEU A 21 -5.29 -4.05 1.38
CA LEU A 21 -4.81 -5.24 2.06
C LEU A 21 -3.59 -4.89 2.90
N VAL A 22 -3.42 -5.61 4.00
CA VAL A 22 -2.21 -5.60 4.81
C VAL A 22 -1.55 -6.96 4.67
N LEU A 23 -0.28 -6.96 4.29
CA LEU A 23 0.52 -8.16 4.13
C LEU A 23 1.52 -8.27 5.27
N ASP A 24 1.49 -9.37 6.00
CA ASP A 24 2.55 -9.75 6.93
C ASP A 24 3.78 -10.22 6.14
N LEU A 25 4.90 -9.52 6.29
CA LEU A 25 6.18 -9.85 5.66
C LEU A 25 7.06 -10.73 6.54
N GLY A 26 6.62 -11.04 7.76
CA GLY A 26 7.42 -11.66 8.81
C GLY A 26 8.18 -10.64 9.65
N ASP A 27 8.77 -11.12 10.74
CA ASP A 27 9.65 -10.36 11.64
C ASP A 27 9.04 -9.04 12.17
N GLY A 28 7.71 -9.00 12.31
CA GLY A 28 6.98 -7.83 12.81
C GLY A 28 6.82 -6.70 11.80
N THR A 29 7.12 -6.92 10.52
CA THR A 29 6.95 -5.92 9.46
C THR A 29 5.73 -6.23 8.61
N TYR A 30 4.90 -5.21 8.38
CA TYR A 30 3.68 -5.29 7.60
C TYR A 30 3.67 -4.29 6.46
N ALA A 31 3.14 -4.67 5.30
CA ALA A 31 2.97 -3.80 4.15
C ALA A 31 1.50 -3.50 3.89
N ALA A 32 1.10 -2.22 3.92
CA ALA A 32 -0.24 -1.81 3.54
C ALA A 32 -0.26 -1.33 2.08
N TYR A 33 -1.25 -1.82 1.32
CA TYR A 33 -1.56 -1.40 -0.04
C TYR A 33 -2.98 -0.88 -0.07
N ALA A 34 -3.16 0.40 -0.41
CA ALA A 34 -4.47 1.06 -0.35
C ALA A 34 -4.87 1.70 -1.69
N HIS A 35 -6.10 2.21 -1.73
CA HIS A 35 -6.77 2.76 -2.91
C HIS A 35 -7.00 1.76 -4.04
N LEU A 36 -6.88 0.45 -3.78
CA LEU A 36 -7.00 -0.61 -4.77
C LEU A 36 -8.36 -0.58 -5.48
N GLN A 37 -8.43 -1.12 -6.69
CA GLN A 37 -9.71 -1.21 -7.40
C GLN A 37 -10.65 -2.18 -6.65
N ARG A 38 -11.89 -1.76 -6.38
CA ARG A 38 -12.90 -2.64 -5.76
C ARG A 38 -13.14 -3.88 -6.62
N GLY A 39 -13.18 -5.05 -5.98
CA GLY A 39 -13.36 -6.34 -6.66
C GLY A 39 -12.14 -6.81 -7.47
N SER A 40 -10.96 -6.21 -7.28
CA SER A 40 -9.73 -6.61 -7.98
C SER A 40 -8.80 -7.52 -7.16
N LEU A 41 -9.09 -7.73 -5.88
CA LEU A 41 -8.32 -8.63 -5.02
C LEU A 41 -8.41 -10.05 -5.60
N ILE A 42 -7.24 -10.67 -5.79
CA ILE A 42 -7.13 -12.07 -6.21
C ILE A 42 -6.57 -12.97 -5.12
N VAL A 43 -6.42 -12.43 -3.91
CA VAL A 43 -5.99 -13.10 -2.68
C VAL A 43 -7.03 -12.88 -1.58
N ARG A 44 -6.96 -13.71 -0.54
CA ARG A 44 -7.84 -13.69 0.63
C ARG A 44 -7.01 -13.69 1.91
N GLU A 45 -7.63 -13.33 3.03
CA GLU A 45 -6.99 -13.44 4.34
C GLU A 45 -6.47 -14.85 4.59
N GLY A 46 -5.23 -14.96 5.07
CA GLY A 46 -4.53 -16.22 5.30
C GLY A 46 -3.76 -16.78 4.10
N ASP A 47 -3.95 -16.23 2.88
CA ASP A 47 -3.17 -16.64 1.73
C ASP A 47 -1.69 -16.26 1.88
N ARG A 48 -0.81 -17.17 1.48
CA ARG A 48 0.62 -16.88 1.32
C ARG A 48 0.87 -16.31 -0.07
N VAL A 49 1.53 -15.16 -0.14
CA VAL A 49 1.94 -14.53 -1.40
C VAL A 49 3.45 -14.58 -1.56
N ARG A 50 3.93 -14.55 -2.80
CA ARG A 50 5.36 -14.49 -3.13
C ARG A 50 5.70 -13.16 -3.79
N ALA A 51 6.94 -12.72 -3.67
CA ALA A 51 7.41 -11.54 -4.40
C ALA A 51 7.16 -11.71 -5.91
N GLY A 52 6.64 -10.66 -6.55
CA GLY A 52 6.24 -10.67 -7.97
C GLY A 52 4.85 -11.27 -8.25
N GLN A 53 4.18 -11.87 -7.27
CA GLN A 53 2.81 -12.34 -7.43
C GLN A 53 1.84 -11.15 -7.51
N PRO A 54 0.99 -11.06 -8.54
CA PRO A 54 -0.11 -10.09 -8.55
C PRO A 54 -1.08 -10.37 -7.40
N ILE A 55 -1.54 -9.32 -6.71
CA ILE A 55 -2.47 -9.44 -5.57
C ILE A 55 -3.75 -8.61 -5.74
N ALA A 56 -3.67 -7.52 -6.50
CA ALA A 56 -4.77 -6.60 -6.79
C ALA A 56 -4.45 -5.73 -8.01
N ARG A 57 -5.43 -4.91 -8.46
CA ARG A 57 -5.18 -3.81 -9.41
C ARG A 57 -5.17 -2.46 -8.71
N CYS A 58 -4.32 -1.55 -9.20
CA CYS A 58 -4.35 -0.14 -8.84
C CYS A 58 -5.76 0.42 -9.08
N GLY A 59 -6.21 1.32 -8.21
CA GLY A 59 -7.54 1.89 -8.29
C GLY A 59 -7.60 3.31 -7.78
N ASN A 60 -8.82 3.73 -7.44
CA ASN A 60 -9.12 5.04 -6.90
C ASN A 60 -10.21 4.92 -5.81
N SER A 61 -10.10 3.91 -4.95
CA SER A 61 -11.09 3.69 -3.88
C SER A 61 -10.69 4.39 -2.58
N GLY A 62 -11.65 4.59 -1.68
CA GLY A 62 -11.41 5.33 -0.43
C GLY A 62 -11.35 6.82 -0.68
N ASN A 63 -10.46 7.51 0.03
CA ASN A 63 -10.28 8.95 -0.05
C ASN A 63 -9.08 9.30 -0.94
N SER A 64 -9.29 9.21 -2.24
CA SER A 64 -8.25 9.42 -3.26
C SER A 64 -8.80 10.33 -4.37
N SER A 65 -7.97 11.24 -4.88
CA SER A 65 -8.34 12.19 -5.94
C SER A 65 -8.17 11.60 -7.34
N GLU A 66 -7.17 10.73 -7.53
CA GLU A 66 -6.83 10.14 -8.83
C GLU A 66 -6.35 8.70 -8.68
N PRO A 67 -6.36 7.87 -9.75
CA PRO A 67 -5.89 6.50 -9.66
C PRO A 67 -4.40 6.40 -9.30
N HIS A 68 -4.11 5.86 -8.12
CA HIS A 68 -2.74 5.64 -7.64
C HIS A 68 -2.70 4.52 -6.58
N LEU A 69 -1.49 4.14 -6.18
CA LEU A 69 -1.25 3.20 -5.09
C LEU A 69 -0.66 3.97 -3.90
N HIS A 70 -1.30 3.87 -2.74
CA HIS A 70 -0.65 4.19 -1.46
C HIS A 70 0.03 2.92 -0.94
N PHE A 71 1.31 3.02 -0.62
CA PHE A 71 2.14 1.93 -0.08
C PHE A 71 2.92 2.41 1.14
N GLN A 72 2.93 1.61 2.20
CA GLN A 72 3.76 1.87 3.38
C GLN A 72 4.15 0.57 4.09
N LEU A 73 5.33 0.58 4.73
CA LEU A 73 5.72 -0.44 5.70
C LEU A 73 5.44 0.03 7.13
N MET A 74 5.07 -0.92 7.99
CA MET A 74 4.60 -0.66 9.34
C MET A 74 5.11 -1.71 10.33
N ASP A 75 5.22 -1.35 11.61
CA ASP A 75 5.64 -2.23 12.72
C ASP A 75 4.49 -3.02 13.37
N GLY A 76 3.30 -2.98 12.76
CA GLY A 76 2.11 -3.69 13.22
C GLY A 76 1.06 -3.82 12.11
N PRO A 77 0.07 -4.72 12.28
CA PRO A 77 -0.93 -5.02 11.26
C PRO A 77 -2.02 -3.95 11.13
N ASP A 78 -2.19 -3.11 12.15
CA ASP A 78 -3.23 -2.10 12.20
C ASP A 78 -2.71 -0.74 11.68
N PRO A 79 -3.16 -0.25 10.50
CA PRO A 79 -2.69 1.01 9.97
C PRO A 79 -3.14 2.25 10.78
N ASP A 80 -4.11 2.12 11.69
CA ASP A 80 -4.50 3.20 12.62
C ASP A 80 -3.47 3.38 13.76
N ALA A 81 -2.85 2.28 14.22
CA ALA A 81 -2.01 2.27 15.41
C ALA A 81 -0.52 2.07 15.13
N ALA A 82 -0.18 1.45 14.00
CA ALA A 82 1.19 1.10 13.67
C ALA A 82 2.03 2.31 13.24
N ARG A 83 3.34 2.22 13.46
CA ARG A 83 4.30 3.24 13.05
C ARG A 83 4.93 2.85 11.72
N GLY A 84 5.20 3.86 10.90
CA GLY A 84 5.91 3.68 9.64
C GLY A 84 7.33 3.15 9.86
N VAL A 85 7.71 2.13 9.10
CA VAL A 85 9.06 1.55 9.10
C VAL A 85 9.79 2.04 7.84
N PRO A 86 11.04 2.53 7.97
CA PRO A 86 11.82 2.96 6.82
C PRO A 86 12.14 1.78 5.90
N PHE A 87 12.13 2.03 4.58
CA PHE A 87 12.47 1.03 3.59
C PHE A 87 13.22 1.66 2.41
N THR A 88 13.86 0.79 1.62
CA THR A 88 14.53 1.17 0.38
C THR A 88 14.04 0.31 -0.77
N TRP A 89 13.98 0.90 -1.95
CA TRP A 89 13.75 0.17 -3.19
C TRP A 89 15.05 -0.50 -3.65
N GLN A 90 15.00 -1.81 -3.87
CA GLN A 90 16.15 -2.55 -4.39
C GLN A 90 16.63 -1.95 -5.72
N GLY A 91 17.92 -1.63 -5.81
CA GLY A 91 18.53 -1.02 -7.00
C GLY A 91 18.26 0.47 -7.20
N ILE A 92 17.40 1.10 -6.41
CA ILE A 92 17.04 2.52 -6.53
C ILE A 92 17.47 3.32 -5.29
N GLY A 93 17.39 2.75 -4.08
CA GLY A 93 17.65 3.47 -2.85
C GLY A 93 16.39 4.08 -2.24
N VAL A 94 16.50 5.25 -1.63
CA VAL A 94 15.38 6.04 -1.08
C VAL A 94 15.26 7.33 -1.92
N PRO A 95 14.29 7.39 -2.84
CA PRO A 95 14.04 8.58 -3.65
C PRO A 95 13.75 9.80 -2.78
N ARG A 96 14.17 10.98 -3.23
CA ARG A 96 13.83 12.24 -2.56
C ARG A 96 12.37 12.58 -2.77
N ASN A 97 11.81 13.40 -1.88
CA ASN A 97 10.46 13.91 -2.06
C ASN A 97 10.34 14.66 -3.40
N GLY A 98 9.36 14.28 -4.22
CA GLY A 98 9.15 14.81 -5.58
C GLY A 98 10.05 14.21 -6.67
N GLU A 99 10.95 13.28 -6.33
CA GLU A 99 11.76 12.57 -7.31
C GLU A 99 10.96 11.45 -7.98
N THR A 100 10.86 11.50 -9.32
CA THR A 100 10.30 10.41 -10.12
C THR A 100 11.42 9.44 -10.50
N PHE A 101 11.21 8.15 -10.26
CA PHE A 101 12.11 7.07 -10.65
C PHE A 101 11.34 5.97 -11.37
N GLN A 102 12.04 5.15 -12.16
CA GLN A 102 11.49 3.95 -12.77
C GLN A 102 12.16 2.73 -12.15
N VAL A 103 11.37 1.73 -11.78
CA VAL A 103 11.90 0.42 -11.42
C VAL A 103 12.10 -0.35 -12.73
N PRO A 104 13.32 -0.82 -13.04
CA PRO A 104 13.55 -1.64 -14.22
C PRO A 104 12.60 -2.83 -14.20
N SER A 105 11.85 -3.05 -15.29
CA SER A 105 10.94 -4.20 -15.36
C SER A 105 11.74 -5.49 -15.15
N ALA A 106 11.21 -6.42 -14.36
CA ALA A 106 11.84 -7.73 -14.08
C ALA A 106 12.12 -8.58 -15.34
N SER A 107 11.66 -8.13 -16.52
CA SER A 107 11.97 -8.71 -17.83
C SER A 107 13.46 -8.62 -18.23
N ALA A 108 14.29 -7.80 -17.58
CA ALA A 108 15.69 -7.61 -17.96
C ALA A 108 16.70 -8.49 -17.20
N ALA A 109 16.26 -9.29 -16.22
CA ALA A 109 17.14 -10.07 -15.34
C ALA A 109 17.17 -11.60 -15.66
N LEU A 110 16.62 -12.01 -16.80
CA LEU A 110 16.70 -13.39 -17.31
C LEU A 110 17.40 -13.43 -18.67
N GLY A 111 18.60 -12.87 -18.73
CA GLY A 111 19.56 -13.04 -19.82
C GLY A 111 20.78 -13.82 -19.34
#